data_AF-A0A847CAH0-F1
#
_entry.id   AF-A0A847CAH0-F1
#
_cell.length_a   1.000
_cell.length_b   1.000
_cell.length_c   1.000
_cell.angle_alpha   90.00
_cell.angle_beta   90.00
_cell.angle_gamma   90.00
#
_symmetry.space_group_name_H-M   'P 1'
#
loop_
_entity.id
_entity.type
_entity.pdbx_description
1 polymer ?
#
loop_
_entity_poly.entity_id
_entity_poly.type
_entity_poly.pdbx_seq_one_letter_code
_entity_poly.pdbx_strand_id
1 'polypeptide(L)'
;MAGKTDMMVGFSCKRGGQYSCETVLVPLSDVANAEKTVPDEWINAEGNNVTKGFIDYALPLIAGEPERITENGLPRFSRLKKTTISK
;
A
#
# COMPACT_ATOMS: atom_id res chain seq x y z
N MET A 1 16.78 -15.18 -10.84
CA MET A 1 15.38 -14.70 -10.77
C MET A 1 14.46 -15.81 -11.24
N ALA A 2 13.34 -16.06 -10.57
CA ALA A 2 12.50 -17.24 -10.78
C ALA A 2 11.63 -17.22 -12.07
N GLY A 3 11.90 -16.33 -13.03
CA GLY A 3 11.29 -16.36 -14.37
C GLY A 3 9.76 -16.26 -14.42
N LYS A 4 9.12 -15.62 -13.43
CA LYS A 4 7.66 -15.45 -13.40
C LYS A 4 7.25 -14.20 -14.18
N THR A 5 6.50 -14.39 -15.27
CA THR A 5 5.84 -13.32 -16.05
C THR A 5 4.37 -13.24 -15.64
N ASP A 6 3.67 -12.17 -16.03
CA ASP A 6 2.21 -12.04 -15.85
C ASP A 6 1.71 -12.00 -14.38
N MET A 7 2.58 -11.60 -13.45
CA MET A 7 2.26 -11.46 -12.03
C MET A 7 2.43 -10.02 -11.55
N MET A 8 1.54 -9.58 -10.65
CA MET A 8 1.67 -8.37 -9.86
C MET A 8 2.13 -8.73 -8.44
N VAL A 9 2.98 -7.90 -7.84
CA VAL A 9 3.31 -8.02 -6.41
C VAL A 9 2.16 -7.41 -5.61
N GLY A 10 1.44 -8.23 -4.86
CA GLY A 10 0.43 -7.82 -3.90
C GLY A 10 0.95 -7.85 -2.46
N PHE A 11 0.19 -7.23 -1.56
CA PHE A 11 0.43 -7.31 -0.11
C PHE A 11 -0.68 -8.12 0.54
N SER A 12 -0.31 -9.19 1.24
CA SER A 12 -1.21 -9.94 2.11
C SER A 12 -1.00 -9.48 3.55
N CYS A 13 -2.02 -8.88 4.15
CA CYS A 13 -1.94 -8.27 5.48
C CYS A 13 -2.72 -9.12 6.50
N LYS A 14 -2.01 -9.69 7.48
CA LYS A 14 -2.61 -10.39 8.62
C LYS A 14 -2.96 -9.39 9.72
N ARG A 15 -4.21 -9.43 10.21
CA ARG A 15 -4.80 -8.41 11.10
C ARG A 15 -5.29 -8.96 12.46
N GLY A 16 -5.30 -10.28 12.66
CA GLY A 16 -5.77 -10.93 13.90
C GLY A 16 -4.75 -10.91 15.04
N GLY A 17 -4.08 -9.77 15.29
CA GLY A 17 -3.01 -9.64 16.27
C GLY A 17 -2.00 -8.56 15.86
N GLN A 18 -0.71 -8.88 15.87
CA GLN A 18 0.32 -7.98 15.33
C GLN A 18 0.15 -7.87 13.80
N TYR A 19 -0.02 -6.64 13.32
CA TYR A 19 -0.12 -6.36 11.90
C TYR A 19 1.15 -6.81 11.17
N SER A 20 1.01 -7.69 10.18
CA SER A 20 2.12 -8.20 9.38
C SER A 20 1.74 -8.22 7.91
N CYS A 21 2.64 -7.74 7.06
CA CYS A 21 2.49 -7.70 5.60
C CYS A 21 3.49 -8.64 4.95
N GLU A 22 3.00 -9.54 4.11
CA GLU A 22 3.83 -10.42 3.28
C GLU A 22 3.62 -10.07 1.81
N THR A 23 4.70 -10.08 1.02
CA THR A 23 4.62 -9.88 -0.43
C THR A 23 4.18 -11.17 -1.11
N VAL A 24 3.10 -11.09 -1.87
CA VAL A 24 2.52 -12.22 -2.60
C VAL A 24 2.53 -11.94 -4.09
N LEU A 25 2.59 -12.99 -4.90
CA LEU A 25 2.45 -12.86 -6.34
C LEU A 25 0.99 -13.15 -6.71
N VAL A 26 0.33 -12.18 -7.31
CA VAL A 26 -1.06 -12.27 -7.76
C VAL A 26 -1.08 -12.25 -9.30
N PRO A 27 -1.78 -13.18 -9.96
CA PRO A 27 -1.90 -13.17 -11.42
C PRO A 27 -2.59 -11.89 -11.92
N LEU A 28 -2.06 -11.32 -13.01
CA LEU A 28 -2.57 -10.07 -13.60
C LEU A 28 -4.04 -10.14 -14.01
N SER A 29 -4.50 -11.32 -14.47
CA SER A 29 -5.89 -11.54 -14.89
C SER A 29 -6.91 -11.32 -13.77
N ASP A 30 -6.54 -11.63 -12.52
CA ASP A 30 -7.41 -11.48 -11.35
C ASP A 30 -7.44 -10.04 -10.84
N VAL A 31 -6.33 -9.30 -10.91
CA VAL A 31 -6.28 -7.89 -10.47
C VAL A 31 -6.81 -6.91 -11.51
N ALA A 32 -6.76 -7.22 -12.81
CA ALA A 32 -7.12 -6.27 -13.86
C ALA A 32 -8.57 -5.77 -13.79
N ASN A 33 -9.49 -6.57 -13.26
CA ASN A 33 -10.91 -6.21 -13.13
C ASN A 33 -11.40 -6.19 -11.67
N ALA A 34 -10.51 -6.39 -10.69
CA ALA A 34 -10.89 -6.43 -9.29
C ALA A 34 -10.71 -5.04 -8.63
N GLU A 35 -11.82 -4.43 -8.24
CA GLU A 35 -11.82 -3.24 -7.40
C GLU A 35 -12.10 -3.63 -5.93
N LYS A 36 -11.35 -3.04 -5.00
CA LYS A 36 -11.65 -3.14 -3.57
C LYS A 36 -12.47 -1.92 -3.16
N THR A 37 -13.78 -2.07 -3.16
CA THR A 37 -14.70 -1.03 -2.68
C THR A 37 -14.65 -0.89 -1.16
N VAL A 38 -15.01 0.31 -0.69
CA VAL A 38 -15.22 0.57 0.74
C VAL A 38 -16.58 -0.01 1.11
N PRO A 39 -16.65 -0.97 2.05
CA PRO A 39 -17.92 -1.50 2.56
C PRO A 39 -18.78 -0.39 3.16
N ASP A 40 -20.08 -0.42 2.92
CA ASP A 40 -21.02 0.55 3.49
C ASP A 40 -21.01 0.52 5.04
N GLU A 41 -20.74 -0.66 5.61
CA GLU A 41 -20.53 -0.88 7.05
C GLU A 41 -19.36 -0.08 7.65
N TRP A 42 -18.46 0.44 6.82
CA TRP A 42 -17.36 1.31 7.24
C TRP A 42 -17.77 2.78 7.34
N ILE A 43 -18.99 3.13 6.91
CA ILE A 43 -19.56 4.47 6.95
C ILE A 43 -20.61 4.50 8.07
N ASN A 44 -20.63 5.56 8.88
CA ASN A 44 -21.62 5.69 9.95
C ASN A 44 -23.03 5.93 9.38
N ALA A 45 -24.06 5.72 10.20
CA ALA A 45 -25.46 5.87 9.79
C ALA A 45 -25.82 7.30 9.29
N GLU A 46 -25.07 8.32 9.72
CA GLU A 46 -25.22 9.71 9.27
C GLU A 46 -24.47 10.02 7.96
N GLY A 47 -23.67 9.08 7.43
CA GLY A 47 -22.91 9.23 6.19
C GLY A 47 -21.76 10.25 6.26
N ASN A 48 -21.42 10.77 7.44
CA ASN A 48 -20.47 11.86 7.64
C ASN A 48 -19.16 11.42 8.31
N ASN A 49 -19.07 10.16 8.75
CA ASN A 49 -17.90 9.64 9.44
C ASN A 49 -17.68 8.15 9.17
N VAL A 50 -16.54 7.64 9.62
CA VAL A 50 -16.16 6.24 9.49
C VAL A 50 -16.50 5.46 10.77
N THR A 51 -16.80 4.17 10.63
CA THR A 51 -17.05 3.30 11.77
C THR A 51 -15.75 2.76 12.37
N LYS A 52 -15.86 2.15 13.55
CA LYS A 52 -14.72 1.47 14.21
C LYS A 52 -14.09 0.39 13.32
N GLY A 53 -14.86 -0.24 12.42
CA GLY A 53 -14.34 -1.21 11.46
C GLY A 53 -13.32 -0.61 10.49
N PHE A 54 -13.57 0.61 10.01
CA PHE A 54 -12.60 1.34 9.20
C PHE A 54 -11.36 1.74 9.99
N ILE A 55 -11.55 2.19 11.24
CA ILE A 55 -10.45 2.62 12.11
C ILE A 55 -9.50 1.45 12.36
N ASP A 56 -10.04 0.27 12.71
CA ASP A 56 -9.25 -0.97 12.86
C ASP A 56 -8.54 -1.36 11.55
N TYR A 57 -9.20 -1.10 10.41
CA TYR A 57 -8.61 -1.33 9.10
C TYR A 57 -7.43 -0.40 8.79
N ALA A 58 -7.55 0.88 9.12
CA ALA A 58 -6.67 1.97 8.67
C ALA A 58 -5.51 2.27 9.63
N LEU A 59 -5.73 2.18 10.95
CA LEU A 59 -4.70 2.47 11.95
C LEU A 59 -3.38 1.72 11.73
N PRO A 60 -3.36 0.39 11.53
CA PRO A 60 -2.09 -0.32 11.32
C PRO A 60 -1.43 -0.01 9.98
N LEU A 61 -2.18 0.51 8.98
CA LEU A 61 -1.63 0.88 7.68
C LEU A 61 -0.82 2.19 7.73
N ILE A 62 -1.23 3.13 8.58
CA ILE A 62 -0.57 4.43 8.76
C ILE A 62 0.40 4.45 9.95
N ALA A 63 0.52 3.33 10.66
CA ALA A 63 1.36 3.24 11.84
C ALA A 63 2.84 3.34 11.48
N GLY A 64 3.55 4.21 12.20
CA GLY A 64 4.98 4.45 12.03
C GLY A 64 5.29 5.71 11.23
N GLU A 65 6.46 6.29 11.52
CA GLU A 65 6.95 7.47 10.82
C GLU A 65 8.16 7.07 9.97
N PRO A 66 8.19 7.40 8.67
CA PRO A 66 9.35 7.10 7.86
C PRO A 66 10.52 7.98 8.30
N GLU A 67 11.66 7.38 8.59
CA GLU A 67 12.90 8.12 8.85
C GLU A 67 13.30 8.87 7.57
N ARG A 68 13.30 10.21 7.63
CA ARG A 68 13.65 11.07 6.50
C ARG A 68 14.98 11.73 6.77
N ILE A 69 15.94 11.48 5.88
CA ILE A 69 17.24 12.17 5.92
C ILE A 69 16.99 13.64 5.54
N THR A 70 17.40 14.56 6.41
CA THR A 70 17.32 16.01 6.18
C THR A 70 18.72 16.58 5.94
N GLU A 71 18.80 17.59 5.08
CA GLU A 71 20.02 18.36 4.81
C GLU A 71 19.66 19.85 4.85
N ASN A 72 20.32 20.64 5.71
CA ASN A 72 20.02 22.06 5.93
C ASN A 72 18.54 22.35 6.28
N GLY A 73 17.91 21.47 7.05
CA GLY A 73 16.50 21.61 7.46
C GLY A 73 15.48 21.26 6.38
N LEU A 74 15.91 20.75 5.22
CA LEU A 74 15.04 20.31 4.12
C LEU A 74 15.16 18.80 3.90
N PRO A 75 14.07 18.09 3.54
CA PRO A 75 14.13 16.67 3.20
C PRO A 75 15.01 16.44 1.97
N ARG A 76 15.97 15.53 2.09
CA ARG A 76 16.89 15.18 1.01
C ARG A 76 16.21 14.23 0.02
N PHE A 77 15.79 14.74 -1.12
CA PHE A 77 15.28 13.92 -2.22
C PHE A 77 16.40 13.44 -3.15
N SER A 78 16.30 12.20 -3.66
CA SER A 78 17.25 11.66 -4.63
C SER A 78 17.11 12.35 -5.99
N ARG A 79 18.23 12.83 -6.55
CA ARG A 79 18.29 13.35 -7.93
C ARG A 79 18.88 12.28 -8.84
N LEU A 80 18.04 11.58 -9.60
CA LEU A 80 18.48 10.56 -10.54
C LEU A 80 19.00 11.18 -11.84
N LYS A 81 20.18 10.76 -12.30
CA LYS A 81 20.72 11.13 -13.62
C LYS A 81 19.98 10.34 -14.70
N LYS A 82 19.09 11.00 -15.43
CA LYS A 82 18.40 10.41 -16.59
C LYS A 82 19.39 10.25 -17.75
N THR A 83 20.06 9.11 -17.82
CA THR A 83 20.85 8.73 -19.00
C THR A 83 19.96 7.98 -19.97
N THR A 84 19.79 8.49 -21.18
CA THR A 84 19.12 7.76 -22.25
C THR A 84 20.06 6.67 -22.77
N ILE A 85 19.56 5.44 -22.86
CA ILE A 85 20.31 4.32 -23.43
C ILE A 85 19.84 4.20 -24.88
N SER A 86 20.77 4.34 -25.83
CA SER A 86 20.49 4.08 -27.24
C SER A 86 20.27 2.57 -27.45
N LYS A 87 19.32 2.25 -28.31
CA LYS A 87 18.85 0.88 -28.61
C LYS A 87 19.91 0.06 -29.34
#